data_AF-A0A6C0H4Y3-F1
#
_entry.id   AF-A0A6C0H4Y3-F1
#
_cell.length_a   1.000
_cell.length_b   1.000
_cell.length_c   1.000
_cell.angle_alpha   90.00
_cell.angle_beta   90.00
_cell.angle_gamma   90.00
#
_symmetry.space_group_name_H-M   'P 1'
#
loop_
_entity.id
_entity.type
_entity.pdbx_description
1 polymer ?
#
loop_
_entity_poly.entity_id
_entity_poly.type
_entity_poly.pdbx_seq_one_letter_code
_entity_poly.pdbx_strand_id
1 'polypeptide(L)' 'MVIVQCPHCFDYIEIIEIKCGIFRHGIHKKLGLQIPPHSNKIFCDYLYNNNLIYGCGKPFIIHSNKTEICDYI' A
#
# COMPACT_ATOMS: atom_id res chain seq x y z
N MET A 1 6.30 -11.09 -10.46
CA MET A 1 5.76 -11.42 -9.13
C MET A 1 6.87 -11.31 -8.10
N VAL A 2 6.67 -10.47 -7.09
CA VAL A 2 7.58 -10.30 -5.95
C VAL A 2 6.75 -10.29 -4.68
N ILE A 3 7.22 -10.98 -3.64
CA ILE A 3 6.66 -10.87 -2.30
C ILE A 3 7.55 -9.91 -1.53
N VAL A 4 6.95 -8.87 -0.99
CA VAL A 4 7.64 -7.87 -0.17
C VAL A 4 6.94 -7.73 1.16
N GLN A 5 7.62 -7.18 2.15
CA GLN A 5 7.03 -6.89 3.44
C GLN A 5 6.70 -5.40 3.53
N CYS A 6 5.51 -5.05 4.04
CA CYS A 6 5.18 -3.66 4.29
C CYS A 6 6.12 -3.10 5.38
N PRO A 7 6.84 -1.98 5.14
CA PRO A 7 7.76 -1.44 6.14
C PRO A 7 7.06 -0.76 7.32
N HIS A 8 5.73 -0.61 7.27
CA HIS A 8 4.92 0.05 8.29
C HIS A 8 4.23 -0.90 9.26
N CYS A 9 3.82 -2.07 8.79
CA CYS A 9 3.00 -3.02 9.56
C CYS A 9 3.53 -4.46 9.48
N PHE A 10 4.58 -4.70 8.70
CA PHE A 10 5.25 -5.98 8.57
C PHE A 10 4.42 -7.11 7.94
N ASP A 11 3.23 -6.80 7.41
CA ASP A 11 2.45 -7.73 6.60
C ASP A 11 3.11 -7.98 5.24
N TYR A 12 2.98 -9.20 4.73
CA TYR A 12 3.46 -9.56 3.39
C TYR A 12 2.47 -9.13 2.32
N ILE A 13 3.02 -8.61 1.22
CA ILE A 13 2.27 -8.13 0.06
C ILE A 13 2.81 -8.85 -1.18
N GLU A 14 1.91 -9.44 -1.95
CA GLU A 14 2.21 -9.96 -3.28
C GLU A 14 2.04 -8.86 -4.33
N ILE A 15 3.07 -8.64 -5.14
CA ILE A 15 3.07 -7.63 -6.20
C ILE A 15 3.27 -8.31 -7.54
N ILE A 16 2.23 -8.20 -8.37
CA ILE A 16 2.17 -8.83 -9.68
C ILE A 16 2.99 -8.02 -10.70
N GLU A 17 2.84 -6.69 -10.69
CA GLU A 17 3.46 -5.74 -11.61
C GLU A 17 3.89 -4.46 -10.89
N ILE A 18 5.05 -3.91 -11.25
CA ILE A 18 5.56 -2.64 -10.72
C ILE A 18 5.65 -1.63 -11.87
N LYS A 19 4.93 -0.51 -11.75
CA LYS A 19 4.97 0.59 -12.74
C LYS A 19 5.78 1.79 -12.23
N CYS A 20 5.32 2.45 -11.17
CA CYS A 20 5.98 3.65 -10.63
C CYS A 20 6.86 3.40 -9.40
N GLY A 21 6.79 2.21 -8.79
CA GLY A 21 7.55 1.87 -7.58
C GLY A 21 6.98 2.42 -6.27
N ILE A 22 6.01 3.34 -6.32
CA ILE A 22 5.27 3.84 -5.15
C ILE A 22 4.01 2.99 -4.98
N PHE A 23 3.70 2.62 -3.74
CA PHE A 23 2.53 1.81 -3.39
C PHE A 23 1.89 2.33 -2.11
N ARG A 24 0.57 2.14 -1.99
CA ARG A 24 -0.11 2.19 -0.68
C ARG A 24 -0.52 0.79 -0.28
N HIS A 25 -0.19 0.38 0.94
CA HIS A 25 -0.55 -0.95 1.42
C HIS A 25 -2.06 -0.98 1.74
N GLY A 26 -2.87 -1.32 0.74
CA GLY A 26 -4.32 -1.27 0.88
C GLY A 26 -5.06 -1.96 -0.26
N ILE A 27 -5.97 -2.88 0.07
CA ILE A 27 -6.96 -3.44 -0.86
C ILE A 27 -8.36 -3.15 -0.32
N HIS A 28 -9.20 -2.49 -1.11
CA HIS A 28 -10.57 -2.16 -0.71
C HIS A 28 -11.40 -3.45 -0.54
N LYS A 29 -11.93 -3.70 0.66
CA LYS A 29 -12.57 -4.98 1.01
C LYS A 29 -13.78 -5.32 0.13
N LYS A 30 -14.56 -4.31 -0.26
CA LYS A 30 -15.76 -4.50 -1.09
C LYS A 30 -15.46 -4.72 -2.57
N LEU A 31 -14.38 -4.11 -3.07
CA LEU A 31 -14.08 -4.06 -4.51
C LEU A 31 -12.98 -5.03 -4.91
N GLY A 32 -12.15 -5.47 -3.96
CA GLY A 32 -10.93 -6.24 -4.24
C GLY A 32 -9.86 -5.43 -4.97
N LEU A 33 -10.01 -4.11 -5.06
CA LEU A 33 -9.10 -3.23 -5.80
C LEU A 33 -8.04 -2.64 -4.88
N GLN A 34 -6.81 -2.58 -5.38
CA GLN A 34 -5.70 -1.89 -4.72
C GLN A 34 -5.99 -0.39 -4.61
N ILE A 35 -5.60 0.23 -3.49
CA ILE A 35 -5.63 1.70 -3.34
C ILE A 35 -4.63 2.32 -4.31
N PRO A 36 -5.00 3.37 -5.06
CA PRO A 36 -4.07 4.07 -5.93
C PRO A 36 -2.82 4.57 -5.17
N PRO A 37 -1.61 4.39 -5.71
CA PRO A 37 -0.36 4.82 -5.05
C PRO A 37 -0.33 6.29 -4.62
N HIS A 38 -0.97 7.14 -5.41
CA HIS A 38 -1.00 8.59 -5.24
C HIS A 38 -2.31 9.11 -4.63
N SER A 39 -3.10 8.24 -4.00
CA SER A 39 -4.25 8.69 -3.21
C SER A 39 -3.76 9.56 -2.05
N ASN A 40 -4.52 10.60 -1.70
CA ASN A 40 -4.16 11.47 -0.59
C ASN A 40 -4.29 10.76 0.77
N LYS A 41 -3.52 11.22 1.74
CA LYS A 41 -3.54 10.73 3.13
C LYS A 41 -4.92 10.69 3.78
N ILE A 42 -5.73 11.75 3.65
CA ILE A 42 -7.05 11.84 4.31
C ILE A 42 -7.96 10.69 3.88
N PHE A 43 -7.99 10.39 2.59
CA PHE A 43 -8.75 9.27 2.04
C PHE A 43 -8.23 7.93 2.55
N CYS A 44 -6.92 7.73 2.59
CA CYS A 44 -6.33 6.47 3.05
C CYS A 44 -6.55 6.23 4.55
N ASP A 45 -6.42 7.28 5.36
CA ASP A 45 -6.70 7.25 6.79
C ASP A 45 -8.18 6.95 7.04
N TYR A 46 -9.09 7.56 6.27
CA TYR A 46 -10.52 7.24 6.34
C TYR A 46 -10.78 5.76 6.06
N LEU A 47 -10.20 5.21 4.99
CA LEU A 47 -10.38 3.80 4.65
C LEU A 47 -9.86 2.86 5.75
N TYR A 48 -8.69 3.16 6.31
CA TYR A 48 -8.08 2.37 7.38
C TYR A 48 -8.90 2.46 8.67
N ASN A 49 -9.22 3.68 9.14
CA ASN A 49 -9.94 3.91 10.39
C ASN A 49 -11.36 3.34 10.38
N ASN A 50 -12.00 3.28 9.21
CA ASN A 50 -13.32 2.66 9.03
C ASN A 50 -13.24 1.18 8.66
N ASN A 51 -12.05 0.56 8.73
CA ASN A 51 -11.84 -0.86 8.45
C ASN A 51 -12.32 -1.30 7.06
N LEU A 52 -12.21 -0.41 6.05
CA LEU A 52 -12.68 -0.59 4.68
C LEU A 52 -11.63 -1.21 3.75
N ILE A 53 -10.38 -1.36 4.22
CA ILE A 53 -9.26 -1.91 3.46
C ILE A 53 -8.57 -3.05 4.22
N TYR A 54 -7.91 -3.95 3.50
CA TYR A 54 -6.87 -4.82 4.04
C TYR A 54 -5.51 -4.10 3.92
N GLY A 55 -4.75 -4.05 5.01
CA GLY A 55 -3.48 -3.33 5.09
C GLY A 55 -3.58 -1.99 5.81
N CYS A 56 -2.46 -1.27 5.89
CA CYS A 56 -2.33 -0.07 6.74
C CYS A 56 -2.62 1.27 6.05
N GLY A 57 -2.88 1.28 4.74
CA GLY A 57 -3.14 2.48 3.92
C GLY A 57 -1.93 3.41 3.71
N LYS A 58 -0.78 3.12 4.35
CA LYS A 58 0.41 3.97 4.30
C LYS A 58 1.20 3.78 3.00
N PRO A 59 1.85 4.86 2.50
CA PRO A 59 2.68 4.78 1.31
C PRO A 59 4.05 4.19 1.61
N PHE A 60 4.61 3.46 0.66
CA PHE A 60 5.97 2.95 0.69
C PHE A 60 6.51 2.84 -0.73
N ILE A 61 7.84 2.83 -0.85
CA ILE A 61 8.53 2.67 -2.14
C ILE A 61 9.14 1.27 -2.21
N ILE A 62 9.23 0.74 -3.42
CA ILE A 62 9.90 -0.53 -3.74
C ILE A 62 11.05 -0.28 -4.70
N HIS A 63 12.25 -0.66 -4.27
CA HIS A 63 13.46 -0.66 -5.09
C HIS A 63 14.17 -2.01 -4.97
N SER A 64 14.32 -2.72 -6.08
CA SER A 64 15.03 -4.02 -6.12
C SER A 64 14.60 -5.00 -5.01
N ASN A 65 13.27 -5.15 -4.83
CA ASN A 65 12.61 -5.99 -3.81
C ASN A 65 12.76 -5.52 -2.35
N LYS A 66 13.41 -4.38 -2.12
CA LYS A 66 13.42 -3.73 -0.79
C LYS A 66 12.30 -2.72 -0.71
N THR A 67 11.73 -2.61 0.48
CA THR A 67 10.65 -1.67 0.78
C THR A 67 11.13 -0.61 1.76
N GLU A 68 10.81 0.64 1.47
CA GLU A 68 11.22 1.77 2.30
C GLU A 68 10.01 2.65 2.61
N ILE A 69 9.96 3.17 3.84
CA ILE A 69 8.94 4.14 4.24
C ILE A 69 9.09 5.38 3.37
N CYS A 70 7.97 5.88 2.87
CA CYS A 70 7.92 7.10 2.09
C CYS A 70 6.82 8.00 2.65
N ASP A 71 7.12 9.29 2.77
CA ASP A 71 6.16 10.31 3.22
C ASP A 71 5.38 10.93 2.04
N TYR A 72 5.17 10.16 0.96
CA TYR A 72 4.41 10.63 -0.20
C TYR A 72 2.95 10.96 0.20
N ILE A 73 2.52 12.18 -0.16
CA ILE A 73 1.29 12.85 0.30
C ILE A 73 0.01 12.13 -0.16
#